data_AF-A0A2C6E2X7-F1
#
_entry.id   AF-A0A2C6E2X7-F1
#
_cell.length_a   1.000
_cell.length_b   1.000
_cell.length_c   1.000
_cell.angle_alpha   90.00
_cell.angle_beta   90.00
_cell.angle_gamma   90.00
#
_symmetry.space_group_name_H-M   'P 1'
#
loop_
_entity.id
_entity.type
_entity.pdbx_description
1 polymer ?
#
loop_
_entity_poly.entity_id
_entity_poly.type
_entity_poly.pdbx_seq_one_letter_code
_entity_poly.pdbx_strand_id
1 'polypeptide(L)'
;MHRQTLIAKVLACLSAGLSELAQVDLLKASQPQPDLTERAQLILIPIAERQASELQAKGADKGVTYGPAYNKNLSPNALDRRVMTLQLELALEEADTSALMARLDNLVSAAEASIIKDETPVPWQHFICEKSSFSYSNQVNSMLAKATLTWQFYYQVEYPEEAGVEVTEVYLGPHGGEHRLIYKTPEEGPIA
;
A
#
# COMPACT_ATOMS: atom_id res chain seq x y z
N MET A 1 -9.37 -5.07 -4.81
CA MET A 1 -7.91 -4.89 -4.76
C MET A 1 -7.21 -6.14 -4.21
N HIS A 2 -6.22 -6.67 -4.94
CA HIS A 2 -5.43 -7.83 -4.53
C HIS A 2 -4.15 -7.43 -3.75
N ARG A 3 -3.75 -8.23 -2.75
CA ARG A 3 -2.57 -8.00 -1.88
C ARG A 3 -1.28 -7.74 -2.65
N GLN A 4 -1.06 -8.51 -3.71
CA GLN A 4 0.12 -8.38 -4.56
C GLN A 4 0.18 -7.01 -5.24
N THR A 5 -0.97 -6.43 -5.58
CA THR A 5 -1.07 -5.09 -6.16
C THR A 5 -0.59 -4.01 -5.19
N LEU A 6 -0.85 -4.16 -3.89
CA LEU A 6 -0.41 -3.18 -2.87
C LEU A 6 1.11 -3.20 -2.76
N ILE A 7 1.67 -4.40 -2.55
CA ILE A 7 3.10 -4.60 -2.38
C ILE A 7 3.84 -4.15 -3.65
N ALA A 8 3.36 -4.52 -4.84
CA ALA A 8 3.96 -4.10 -6.10
C ALA A 8 3.93 -2.57 -6.28
N LYS A 9 2.84 -1.90 -5.87
CA LYS A 9 2.75 -0.45 -5.98
C LYS A 9 3.67 0.26 -4.98
N VAL A 10 3.72 -0.19 -3.73
CA VAL A 10 4.66 0.34 -2.72
C VAL A 10 6.09 0.16 -3.21
N LEU A 11 6.42 -1.02 -3.72
CA LEU A 11 7.75 -1.30 -4.28
C LEU A 11 8.07 -0.35 -5.44
N ALA A 12 7.13 -0.14 -6.38
CA ALA A 12 7.32 0.75 -7.51
C ALA A 12 7.50 2.22 -7.08
N CYS A 13 6.69 2.70 -6.13
CA CYS A 13 6.80 4.05 -5.58
C CYS A 13 8.16 4.28 -4.91
N LEU A 14 8.61 3.35 -4.06
CA LEU A 14 9.90 3.44 -3.40
C LEU A 14 11.06 3.34 -4.41
N SER A 15 10.98 2.41 -5.37
CA SER A 15 12.03 2.23 -6.38
C SER A 15 12.19 3.47 -7.25
N ALA A 16 11.09 4.13 -7.62
CA ALA A 16 11.10 5.35 -8.41
C ALA A 16 11.57 6.55 -7.58
N GLY A 17 11.06 6.72 -6.37
CA GLY A 17 11.38 7.88 -5.53
C GLY A 17 12.78 7.83 -4.90
N LEU A 18 13.37 6.64 -4.78
CA LEU A 18 14.72 6.43 -4.22
C LEU A 18 15.74 6.02 -5.28
N SER A 19 15.46 6.20 -6.57
CA SER A 19 16.30 5.69 -7.67
C SER A 19 17.77 6.13 -7.59
N GLU A 20 18.04 7.31 -7.04
CA GLU A 20 19.39 7.87 -6.87
C GLU A 20 19.99 7.61 -5.48
N LEU A 21 19.17 7.19 -4.51
CA LEU A 21 19.57 7.11 -3.09
C LEU A 21 19.75 5.68 -2.60
N ALA A 22 18.89 4.77 -3.07
CA ALA A 22 18.87 3.40 -2.59
C ALA A 22 18.55 2.40 -3.70
N GLN A 23 19.03 1.18 -3.52
CA GLN A 23 18.51 0.02 -4.21
C GLN A 23 17.36 -0.55 -3.36
N VAL A 24 16.18 -0.68 -3.98
CA VAL A 24 14.97 -1.17 -3.32
C VAL A 24 14.70 -2.60 -3.75
N ASP A 25 14.72 -3.51 -2.78
CA ASP A 25 14.51 -4.94 -2.98
C ASP A 25 13.26 -5.44 -2.23
N LEU A 26 12.70 -6.57 -2.67
CA LEU A 26 11.54 -7.22 -2.04
C LEU A 26 11.98 -8.53 -1.37
N LEU A 27 11.63 -8.71 -0.08
CA LEU A 27 11.88 -9.87 0.78
C LEU A 27 13.35 -10.18 1.11
N LYS A 28 14.28 -9.96 0.18
CA LYS A 28 15.70 -10.20 0.38
C LYS A 28 16.55 -9.30 -0.52
N ALA A 29 17.78 -9.05 -0.10
CA ALA A 29 18.78 -8.35 -0.89
C ALA A 29 18.99 -9.02 -2.26
N SER A 30 18.96 -8.22 -3.32
CA SER A 30 19.36 -8.70 -4.64
C SER A 30 20.89 -8.89 -4.70
N GLN A 31 21.33 -9.79 -5.58
CA GLN A 31 22.75 -9.97 -5.87
C GLN A 31 23.07 -9.48 -7.30
N PRO A 32 24.18 -8.77 -7.49
CA PRO A 32 25.16 -8.34 -6.48
C PRO A 32 24.60 -7.25 -5.54
N GLN A 33 25.10 -7.21 -4.30
CA GLN A 33 24.75 -6.15 -3.35
C GLN A 33 25.40 -4.82 -3.76
N PRO A 34 24.72 -3.68 -3.55
CA PRO A 34 25.31 -2.37 -3.83
C PRO A 34 26.44 -2.08 -2.84
N ASP A 35 27.37 -1.23 -3.24
CA ASP A 35 28.29 -0.62 -2.30
C ASP A 35 27.50 0.32 -1.37
N LEU A 36 27.41 -0.05 -0.09
CA LEU A 36 26.63 0.68 0.90
C LEU A 36 27.20 2.07 1.21
N THR A 37 28.45 2.34 0.82
CA THR A 37 29.04 3.68 0.92
C THR A 37 28.51 4.61 -0.17
N GLU A 38 28.23 4.07 -1.36
CA GLU A 38 27.71 4.86 -2.48
C GLU A 38 26.18 4.90 -2.49
N ARG A 39 25.53 3.74 -2.30
CA ARG A 39 24.09 3.57 -2.46
C ARG A 39 23.53 2.71 -1.33
N ALA A 40 22.51 3.23 -0.65
CA ALA A 40 21.84 2.50 0.42
C ALA A 40 21.10 1.27 -0.13
N GLN A 41 20.82 0.30 0.74
CA GLN A 41 19.94 -0.81 0.45
C GLN A 41 18.66 -0.69 1.29
N LEU A 42 17.51 -0.86 0.66
CA LEU A 42 16.20 -0.90 1.29
C LEU A 42 15.51 -2.22 0.94
N ILE A 43 15.18 -3.04 1.93
CA ILE A 43 14.44 -4.29 1.74
C ILE A 43 13.03 -4.12 2.28
N LEU A 44 12.04 -4.35 1.43
CA LEU A 44 10.62 -4.34 1.78
C LEU A 44 10.16 -5.74 2.18
N ILE A 45 9.59 -5.90 3.37
CA ILE A 45 9.16 -7.19 3.93
C ILE A 45 7.71 -7.07 4.41
N PRO A 46 6.74 -7.76 3.78
CA PRO A 46 5.39 -7.89 4.33
C PRO A 46 5.43 -8.76 5.59
N ILE A 47 4.97 -8.24 6.73
CA ILE A 47 5.05 -8.94 8.03
C ILE A 47 3.71 -9.39 8.57
N ALA A 48 2.62 -8.68 8.26
CA ALA A 48 1.29 -9.05 8.73
C ALA A 48 0.18 -8.46 7.86
N GLU A 49 -0.96 -9.14 7.84
CA GLU A 49 -2.21 -8.59 7.35
C GLU A 49 -3.35 -8.98 8.30
N ARG A 50 -4.24 -8.03 8.58
CA ARG A 50 -5.43 -8.26 9.43
C ARG A 50 -6.65 -7.51 8.93
N GLN A 51 -7.83 -7.90 9.42
CA GLN A 51 -9.05 -7.11 9.22
C GLN A 51 -8.99 -5.82 10.05
N ALA A 52 -9.44 -4.71 9.47
CA ALA A 52 -9.47 -3.43 10.17
C ALA A 52 -10.59 -3.38 11.24
N SER A 53 -11.61 -4.23 11.15
CA SER A 53 -12.65 -4.38 12.18
C SER A 53 -12.06 -4.80 13.54
N GLU A 54 -10.98 -5.57 13.56
CA GLU A 54 -10.27 -5.97 14.79
C GLU A 54 -9.61 -4.80 15.52
N LEU A 55 -9.33 -3.68 14.81
CA LEU A 55 -8.79 -2.46 15.40
C LEU A 55 -9.87 -1.62 16.10
N GLN A 56 -11.12 -1.64 15.61
CA GLN A 56 -12.24 -0.93 16.25
C GLN A 56 -12.64 -1.58 17.58
N ALA A 57 -12.48 -2.90 17.71
CA ALA A 57 -12.82 -3.64 18.93
C ALA A 57 -11.81 -3.43 20.09
N LYS A 58 -10.58 -2.98 19.80
CA LYS A 58 -9.51 -2.81 20.81
C LYS A 58 -9.38 -1.40 21.39
N GLY A 59 -10.39 -0.56 21.22
CA GLY A 59 -10.43 0.78 21.79
C GLY A 59 -9.86 1.80 20.81
N ALA A 60 -10.75 2.52 20.14
CA ALA A 60 -10.42 3.81 19.58
C ALA A 60 -10.14 4.76 20.75
N ASP A 61 -8.86 4.92 21.12
CA ASP A 61 -8.46 6.07 21.90
C ASP A 61 -8.76 7.32 21.07
N LYS A 62 -9.78 8.06 21.54
CA LYS A 62 -10.18 9.43 21.18
C LYS A 62 -9.69 9.93 19.81
N GLY A 63 -10.54 9.83 18.79
CA GLY A 63 -10.58 10.82 17.71
C GLY A 63 -10.02 10.42 16.34
N VAL A 64 -9.79 9.14 16.04
CA VAL A 64 -9.49 8.72 14.67
C VAL A 64 -10.77 8.60 13.85
N THR A 65 -11.25 9.72 13.33
CA THR A 65 -12.24 9.75 12.24
C THR A 65 -11.50 9.39 10.96
N TYR A 66 -11.76 8.20 10.40
CA TYR A 66 -11.15 7.76 9.15
C TYR A 66 -11.57 8.66 7.99
N GLY A 67 -10.73 9.66 7.67
CA GLY A 67 -10.72 10.43 6.42
C GLY A 67 -11.88 11.42 6.22
N PRO A 68 -11.69 12.44 5.35
CA PRO A 68 -12.70 13.44 5.05
C PRO A 68 -13.91 12.77 4.39
N ALA A 69 -15.08 13.37 4.56
CA ALA A 69 -16.40 12.92 4.10
C ALA A 69 -16.57 12.69 2.56
N TYR A 70 -15.47 12.60 1.81
CA TYR A 70 -15.42 12.43 0.36
C TYR A 70 -15.09 11.00 -0.11
N ASN A 71 -14.72 10.07 0.78
CA ASN A 71 -14.61 8.65 0.39
C ASN A 71 -15.99 7.97 0.36
N LYS A 72 -16.85 8.41 -0.56
CA LYS A 72 -18.16 7.82 -0.85
C LYS A 72 -18.09 6.38 -1.41
N ASN A 73 -16.89 5.84 -1.63
CA ASN A 73 -16.65 4.50 -2.17
C ASN A 73 -16.19 3.48 -1.12
N LEU A 74 -16.27 3.83 0.17
CA LEU A 74 -16.00 2.86 1.23
C LEU A 74 -17.12 1.82 1.27
N SER A 75 -16.75 0.54 1.17
CA SER A 75 -17.72 -0.53 1.43
C SER A 75 -18.32 -0.31 2.83
N PRO A 76 -19.66 -0.40 2.95
CA PRO A 76 -20.32 -0.35 4.25
C PRO A 76 -19.92 -1.55 5.12
N ASN A 77 -19.34 -2.60 4.54
CA ASN A 77 -18.89 -3.79 5.26
C ASN A 77 -17.48 -3.59 5.84
N ALA A 78 -17.39 -3.61 7.17
CA ALA A 78 -16.11 -3.49 7.89
C ALA A 78 -15.14 -4.66 7.62
N LEU A 79 -15.65 -5.82 7.18
CA LEU A 79 -14.85 -7.00 6.84
C LEU A 79 -14.01 -6.84 5.57
N ASP A 80 -14.36 -5.84 4.75
CA ASP A 80 -13.71 -5.57 3.47
C ASP A 80 -12.47 -4.70 3.66
N ARG A 81 -12.29 -4.14 4.86
CA ARG A 81 -11.17 -3.28 5.21
C ARG A 81 -10.04 -4.11 5.78
N ARG A 82 -8.85 -3.94 5.24
CA ARG A 82 -7.64 -4.65 5.65
C ARG A 82 -6.55 -3.67 6.02
N VAL A 83 -5.67 -4.11 6.90
CA VAL A 83 -4.42 -3.42 7.22
C VAL A 83 -3.27 -4.35 6.85
N MET A 84 -2.41 -3.89 5.96
CA MET A 84 -1.14 -4.54 5.63
C MET A 84 -0.03 -3.83 6.42
N THR A 85 0.75 -4.60 7.17
CA THR A 85 1.94 -4.09 7.84
C THR A 85 3.18 -4.50 7.05
N LEU A 86 3.96 -3.51 6.64
CA LEU A 86 5.23 -3.67 5.94
C LEU A 86 6.37 -3.24 6.87
N GLN A 87 7.44 -4.02 6.88
CA GLN A 87 8.71 -3.68 7.48
C GLN A 87 9.69 -3.27 6.38
N LEU A 88 10.34 -2.13 6.55
CA LEU A 88 11.41 -1.67 5.67
C LEU A 88 12.72 -1.76 6.43
N GLU A 89 13.66 -2.53 5.90
CA GLU A 89 15.01 -2.65 6.43
C GLU A 89 15.97 -1.86 5.56
N LEU A 90 16.57 -0.83 6.15
CA LEU A 90 17.51 0.07 5.51
C LEU A 90 18.92 -0.25 5.99
N ALA A 91 19.89 -0.21 5.09
CA ALA A 91 21.30 -0.30 5.40
C ALA A 91 22.09 0.70 4.55
N LEU A 92 22.99 1.45 5.17
CA LEU A 92 23.94 2.34 4.49
C LEU A 92 25.20 2.52 5.33
N GLU A 93 26.32 2.83 4.69
CA GLU A 93 27.62 2.96 5.31
C GLU A 93 28.22 4.34 4.99
N GLU A 94 28.94 4.91 5.95
CA GLU A 94 29.61 6.19 5.77
C GLU A 94 30.81 6.31 6.71
N ALA A 95 31.86 7.02 6.26
CA ALA A 95 33.06 7.25 7.07
C ALA A 95 32.83 8.36 8.12
N ASP A 96 32.14 9.43 7.73
CA ASP A 96 31.77 10.52 8.62
C ASP A 96 30.43 10.25 9.32
N THR A 97 30.43 10.28 10.65
CA THR A 97 29.23 10.03 11.46
C THR A 97 28.15 11.10 11.24
N SER A 98 28.54 12.35 10.99
CA SER A 98 27.56 13.43 10.75
C SER A 98 26.88 13.24 9.40
N ALA A 99 27.67 12.94 8.35
CA ALA A 99 27.16 12.57 7.04
C ALA A 99 26.27 11.31 7.08
N LEU A 100 26.63 10.29 7.89
CA LEU A 100 25.84 9.07 8.05
C LEU A 100 24.41 9.38 8.52
N MET A 101 24.29 10.19 9.57
CA MET A 101 22.99 10.57 10.14
C MET A 101 22.17 11.38 9.14
N ALA A 102 22.79 12.35 8.45
CA ALA A 102 22.13 13.16 7.44
C ALA A 102 21.63 12.33 6.25
N ARG A 103 22.44 11.36 5.78
CA ARG A 103 22.04 10.45 4.68
C ARG A 103 20.89 9.55 5.10
N LEU A 104 20.92 9.03 6.33
CA LEU A 104 19.87 8.19 6.87
C LEU A 104 18.55 8.96 7.01
N ASP A 105 18.57 10.16 7.59
CA ASP A 105 17.39 11.01 7.72
C ASP A 105 16.80 11.41 6.36
N ASN A 106 17.66 11.74 5.40
CA ASN A 106 17.23 12.03 4.02
C ASN A 106 16.58 10.81 3.37
N LEU A 107 17.16 9.62 3.55
CA LEU A 107 16.62 8.39 2.99
C LEU A 107 15.25 8.03 3.58
N VAL A 108 15.09 8.15 4.91
CA VAL A 108 13.79 7.95 5.58
C VAL A 108 12.75 8.96 5.07
N SER A 109 13.10 10.25 5.05
CA SER A 109 12.21 11.32 4.59
C SER A 109 11.80 11.13 3.13
N ALA A 110 12.75 10.77 2.26
CA ALA A 110 12.49 10.49 0.85
C ALA A 110 11.60 9.25 0.67
N ALA A 111 11.80 8.21 1.47
CA ALA A 111 10.96 7.00 1.43
C ALA A 111 9.51 7.33 1.79
N GLU A 112 9.28 8.10 2.85
CA GLU A 112 7.94 8.54 3.25
C GLU A 112 7.30 9.44 2.19
N ALA A 113 8.04 10.41 1.66
CA ALA A 113 7.57 11.30 0.61
C ALA A 113 7.20 10.55 -0.68
N SER A 114 7.93 9.48 -1.01
CA SER A 114 7.67 8.64 -2.19
C SER A 114 6.33 7.91 -2.13
N ILE A 115 5.84 7.63 -0.91
CA ILE A 115 4.54 7.00 -0.67
C ILE A 115 3.42 8.04 -0.63
N ILE A 116 3.69 9.23 -0.12
CA ILE A 116 2.70 10.31 0.01
C ILE A 116 2.46 11.03 -1.34
N LYS A 117 3.39 10.94 -2.29
CA LYS A 117 3.33 11.68 -3.56
C LYS A 117 2.08 11.36 -4.39
N ASP A 118 1.37 12.43 -4.71
CA ASP A 118 -0.02 12.47 -5.15
C ASP A 118 -0.11 12.69 -6.67
N GLU A 119 0.08 11.62 -7.47
CA GLU A 119 -0.15 11.67 -8.93
C GLU A 119 -0.83 10.42 -9.51
N THR A 120 -0.98 9.34 -8.73
CA THR A 120 -1.62 8.11 -9.21
C THR A 120 -2.65 7.61 -8.20
N PRO A 121 -3.77 6.99 -8.65
CA PRO A 121 -4.71 6.36 -7.74
C PRO A 121 -3.98 5.36 -6.84
N VAL A 122 -4.03 5.67 -5.55
CA VAL A 122 -3.26 4.99 -4.52
C VAL A 122 -4.06 3.78 -4.04
N PRO A 123 -3.47 2.58 -3.98
CA PRO A 123 -4.22 1.39 -3.59
C PRO A 123 -4.65 1.37 -2.12
N TRP A 124 -4.05 2.21 -1.28
CA TRP A 124 -4.38 2.37 0.12
C TRP A 124 -5.16 3.66 0.36
N GLN A 125 -6.07 3.59 1.31
CA GLN A 125 -6.90 4.70 1.78
C GLN A 125 -6.16 5.55 2.81
N HIS A 126 -5.29 4.92 3.60
CA HIS A 126 -4.54 5.58 4.64
C HIS A 126 -3.19 4.90 4.87
N PHE A 127 -2.20 5.70 5.21
CA PHE A 127 -0.83 5.30 5.46
C PHE A 127 -0.39 5.83 6.83
N ILE A 128 0.24 4.97 7.64
CA ILE A 128 0.75 5.32 8.96
C ILE A 128 2.18 4.81 9.11
N CYS A 129 3.11 5.70 9.48
CA CYS A 129 4.42 5.34 10.01
C CYS A 129 4.28 5.01 11.51
N GLU A 130 4.45 3.75 11.91
CA GLU A 130 4.22 3.35 13.31
C GLU A 130 5.47 3.46 14.19
N LYS A 131 6.54 2.77 13.79
CA LYS A 131 7.75 2.59 14.62
C LYS A 131 8.98 2.62 13.74
N SER A 132 10.04 3.20 14.30
CA SER A 132 11.37 3.23 13.69
C SER A 132 12.39 2.79 14.74
N SER A 133 13.29 1.89 14.38
CA SER A 133 14.42 1.49 15.22
C SER A 133 15.72 1.64 14.45
N PHE A 134 16.74 2.18 15.12
CA PHE A 134 18.03 2.47 14.50
C PHE A 134 19.12 1.72 15.27
N SER A 135 20.08 1.18 14.53
CA SER A 135 21.25 0.52 15.09
C SER A 135 22.48 0.89 14.28
N TYR A 136 23.61 0.99 14.96
CA TYR A 136 24.86 1.37 14.33
C TYR A 136 25.96 0.39 14.75
N SER A 137 26.87 0.12 13.82
CA SER A 137 28.00 -0.77 14.07
C SER A 137 29.26 -0.23 13.41
N ASN A 138 30.38 -0.30 14.13
CA ASN A 138 31.67 0.12 13.60
C ASN A 138 32.17 -0.91 12.58
N GLN A 139 32.62 -0.42 11.43
CA GLN A 139 33.38 -1.15 10.45
C GLN A 139 34.86 -0.71 10.52
N VAL A 140 35.72 -1.32 9.70
CA VAL A 140 37.17 -1.09 9.77
C VAL A 140 37.53 0.38 9.49
N ASN A 141 36.84 1.04 8.54
CA ASN A 141 37.12 2.42 8.12
C ASN A 141 35.88 3.32 8.08
N SER A 142 34.77 2.87 8.67
CA SER A 142 33.44 3.44 8.44
C SER A 142 32.47 2.98 9.52
N MET A 143 31.24 3.48 9.44
CA MET A 143 30.15 3.10 10.33
C MET A 143 28.96 2.65 9.49
N LEU A 144 28.42 1.48 9.80
CA LEU A 144 27.22 0.94 9.19
C LEU A 144 26.01 1.35 10.02
N ALA A 145 25.07 2.06 9.41
CA ALA A 145 23.75 2.33 9.97
C ALA A 145 22.73 1.34 9.41
N LYS A 146 21.89 0.80 10.30
CA LYS A 146 20.69 0.05 9.93
C LYS A 146 19.47 0.67 10.56
N ALA A 147 18.40 0.81 9.78
CA ALA A 147 17.12 1.26 10.28
C ALA A 147 16.01 0.27 9.90
N THR A 148 15.10 0.02 10.84
CA THR A 148 13.90 -0.76 10.60
C THR A 148 12.70 0.15 10.78
N LEU A 149 11.92 0.35 9.72
CA LEU A 149 10.69 1.14 9.74
C LEU A 149 9.49 0.20 9.64
N THR A 150 8.46 0.43 10.45
CA THR A 150 7.20 -0.31 10.41
C THR A 150 6.10 0.60 9.89
N TRP A 151 5.51 0.22 8.77
CA TRP A 151 4.48 0.98 8.07
C TRP A 151 3.18 0.19 7.97
N GLN A 152 2.05 0.89 8.13
CA GLN A 152 0.73 0.32 7.96
C GLN A 152 -0.01 0.97 6.81
N PHE A 153 -0.59 0.12 5.96
CA PHE A 153 -1.39 0.51 4.82
C PHE A 153 -2.81 0.00 5.01
N TYR A 154 -3.76 0.91 5.11
CA TYR A 154 -5.19 0.61 5.20
C TYR A 154 -5.75 0.59 3.78
N TYR A 155 -6.38 -0.50 3.40
CA TYR A 155 -6.93 -0.66 2.05
C TYR A 155 -8.22 -1.46 2.09
N GLN A 156 -8.99 -1.36 1.01
CA GLN A 156 -10.23 -2.11 0.85
C GLN A 156 -10.03 -3.24 -0.16
N VAL A 157 -10.46 -4.43 0.21
CA VAL A 157 -10.54 -5.56 -0.69
C VAL A 157 -11.86 -5.47 -1.42
N GLU A 158 -11.82 -5.06 -2.69
CA GLU A 158 -12.92 -5.36 -3.61
C GLU A 158 -13.04 -6.87 -3.73
N TYR A 159 -14.21 -7.40 -3.39
CA TYR A 159 -14.61 -8.71 -3.86
C TYR A 159 -14.82 -8.58 -5.37
N PRO A 160 -14.45 -9.61 -6.16
CA PRO A 160 -14.93 -9.64 -7.53
C PRO A 160 -16.45 -9.46 -7.45
N GLU A 161 -16.99 -8.45 -8.13
CA GLU A 161 -18.43 -8.39 -8.34
C GLU A 161 -18.81 -9.78 -8.86
N GLU A 162 -19.64 -10.51 -8.13
CA GLU A 162 -20.36 -11.61 -8.74
C GLU A 162 -20.98 -10.99 -9.99
N ALA A 163 -20.71 -11.57 -11.17
CA ALA A 163 -21.31 -11.08 -12.40
C ALA A 163 -22.79 -10.88 -12.11
N GLY A 164 -23.22 -9.62 -12.09
CA GLY A 164 -24.61 -9.30 -11.77
C GLY A 164 -25.50 -10.16 -12.65
N VAL A 165 -26.67 -10.55 -12.16
CA VAL A 165 -27.62 -11.28 -12.99
C VAL A 165 -27.80 -10.48 -14.28
N GLU A 166 -27.47 -11.08 -15.41
CA GLU A 166 -27.56 -10.41 -16.70
C GLU A 166 -29.01 -9.95 -16.88
N VAL A 167 -29.21 -8.63 -16.96
CA VAL A 167 -30.54 -8.06 -17.14
C VAL A 167 -30.91 -8.27 -18.60
N THR A 168 -31.57 -9.38 -18.89
CA THR A 168 -32.03 -9.72 -20.24
C THR A 168 -33.30 -8.96 -20.63
N GLU A 169 -34.09 -8.53 -19.65
CA GLU A 169 -35.38 -7.86 -19.86
C GLU A 169 -35.61 -6.77 -18.81
N VAL A 170 -36.11 -5.60 -19.24
CA VAL A 170 -36.49 -4.47 -18.37
C VAL A 170 -37.96 -4.14 -18.58
N TYR A 171 -38.72 -4.09 -17.50
CA TYR A 171 -40.15 -3.76 -17.51
C TYR A 171 -40.43 -2.49 -16.71
N LEU A 172 -41.37 -1.66 -17.19
CA LEU A 172 -41.80 -0.42 -16.54
C LEU A 172 -43.30 -0.42 -16.26
N GLY A 173 -43.70 -0.08 -15.03
CA GLY A 173 -45.10 0.05 -14.63
C GLY A 173 -45.25 0.45 -13.16
N PRO A 174 -46.48 0.82 -12.73
CA PRO A 174 -46.75 1.18 -11.34
C PRO A 174 -46.66 -0.05 -10.42
N HIS A 175 -46.19 0.15 -9.19
CA HIS A 175 -46.09 -0.92 -8.19
C HIS A 175 -47.46 -1.56 -7.93
N GLY A 176 -47.59 -2.87 -8.16
CA GLY A 176 -48.85 -3.61 -8.04
C GLY A 176 -49.78 -3.53 -9.27
N GLY A 177 -49.31 -2.95 -10.39
CA GLY A 177 -50.04 -2.93 -11.66
C GLY A 177 -49.32 -3.70 -12.78
N GLU A 178 -49.84 -3.60 -14.00
CA GLU A 178 -49.23 -4.22 -15.17
C GLU A 178 -47.91 -3.50 -15.55
N HIS A 179 -46.86 -4.29 -15.77
CA HIS A 179 -45.57 -3.80 -16.25
C HIS A 179 -45.41 -4.06 -17.75
N ARG A 180 -44.91 -3.07 -18.50
CA ARG A 180 -44.63 -3.18 -19.95
C ARG A 180 -43.15 -3.37 -20.20
N LEU A 181 -42.80 -4.31 -21.07
CA LEU A 181 -41.42 -4.51 -21.51
C LEU A 181 -40.93 -3.27 -22.26
N ILE A 182 -39.81 -2.70 -21.83
CA ILE A 182 -39.17 -1.53 -22.46
C ILE A 182 -37.81 -1.84 -23.06
N TYR A 183 -37.18 -2.94 -22.66
CA TYR A 183 -35.91 -3.39 -23.22
C TYR A 183 -35.79 -4.90 -23.11
N LYS A 184 -35.25 -5.53 -24.16
CA LYS A 184 -34.84 -6.93 -24.16
C LYS A 184 -33.53 -7.07 -24.93
N THR A 185 -32.56 -7.77 -24.35
CA THR A 185 -31.28 -8.06 -25.03
C THR A 185 -31.56 -8.91 -26.28
N PRO A 186 -31.06 -8.53 -27.47
CA PRO A 186 -31.24 -9.32 -28.69
C PRO A 186 -30.56 -10.68 -28.55
N GLU A 187 -31.23 -11.77 -28.92
CA GLU A 187 -30.58 -13.07 -29.05
C GLU A 187 -29.58 -12.99 -30.22
N GLU A 188 -28.29 -13.21 -29.95
CA GLU A 188 -27.33 -13.49 -31.02
C GLU A 188 -27.73 -14.82 -31.68
N GLY A 189 -28.48 -14.74 -32.78
CA GLY A 189 -28.71 -15.87 -33.67
C GLY A 189 -27.38 -16.35 -34.27
N PRO A 190 -27.26 -17.65 -34.63
CA PRO A 190 -26.03 -18.18 -35.18
C PRO A 190 -25.69 -17.45 -36.49
N ILE A 191 -24.41 -17.08 -36.63
CA ILE A 191 -23.85 -16.56 -37.88
C ILE A 191 -24.09 -17.63 -38.95
N ALA A 192 -24.89 -17.27 -39.97
CA ALA A 192 -25.15 -18.10 -41.15
C ALA A 192 -23.97 -18.07 -42.12
#